data_AF-A0A3M1C2Q1-F1
#
_entry.id   AF-A0A3M1C2Q1-F1
#
_cell.length_a   1.000
_cell.length_b   1.000
_cell.length_c   1.000
_cell.angle_alpha   90.00
_cell.angle_beta   90.00
_cell.angle_gamma   90.00
#
_symmetry.space_group_name_H-M   'P 1'
#
loop_
_entity.id
_entity.type
_entity.pdbx_description
1 polymer ?
#
loop_
_entity_poly.entity_id
_entity_poly.type
_entity_poly.pdbx_seq_one_letter_code
_entity_poly.pdbx_strand_id
1 'polypeptide(L)'
;QLLGYRNTAVFRGDGGEAERRPNKPTIVWTTHSSEGPISEEWPATLDEGHAPPDEVMDVSRLVRVWRGEEQDEYAEAAVTGTMAIALKTAGKAGTIPEAEALAADIWASRDKSGYPVTT
;
A
#
# COMPACT_ATOMS: atom_id res chain seq x y z
N GLN A 1 -5.58 -17.76 17.88
CA GLN A 1 -4.42 -17.10 17.23
C GLN A 1 -3.13 -17.74 17.71
N LEU A 2 -2.26 -18.24 16.82
CA LEU A 2 -1.07 -19.04 17.20
C LEU A 2 0.21 -18.23 17.41
N LEU A 3 0.39 -17.10 16.71
CA LEU A 3 1.61 -16.30 16.72
C LEU A 3 1.59 -15.09 17.67
N GLY A 4 0.45 -14.83 18.34
CA GLY A 4 0.30 -13.70 19.27
C GLY A 4 0.30 -12.30 18.63
N TYR A 5 0.29 -12.17 17.30
CA TYR A 5 0.24 -10.87 16.63
C TYR A 5 -1.11 -10.18 16.80
N ARG A 6 -1.16 -9.01 17.43
CA ARG A 6 -2.44 -8.33 17.69
C ARG A 6 -3.21 -7.97 16.41
N ASN A 7 -2.53 -7.45 15.41
CA ASN A 7 -3.11 -7.07 14.12
C ASN A 7 -2.28 -7.70 13.01
N THR A 8 -2.93 -8.33 12.03
CA THR A 8 -2.24 -8.91 10.88
C THR A 8 -3.13 -8.76 9.66
N ALA A 9 -2.53 -8.42 8.53
CA ALA A 9 -3.17 -8.44 7.22
C ALA A 9 -2.46 -9.46 6.33
N VAL A 10 -3.24 -10.21 5.55
CA VAL A 10 -2.75 -11.16 4.56
C VAL A 10 -3.51 -10.92 3.27
N PHE A 11 -2.77 -10.66 2.20
CA PHE A 11 -3.30 -10.43 0.87
C PHE A 11 -2.27 -10.86 -0.18
N ARG A 12 -2.72 -11.08 -1.41
CA ARG A 12 -1.86 -11.47 -2.52
C ARG A 12 -1.41 -10.21 -3.28
N GLY A 13 -0.19 -9.75 -3.03
CA GLY A 13 0.36 -8.63 -3.79
C GLY A 13 0.94 -8.99 -5.14
N ASP A 14 1.49 -8.03 -5.88
CA ASP A 14 1.94 -8.23 -7.26
C ASP A 14 3.30 -8.93 -7.33
N GLY A 15 3.49 -9.86 -8.28
CA GLY A 15 4.76 -10.58 -8.43
C GLY A 15 5.23 -11.42 -7.22
N GLY A 16 4.47 -11.48 -6.12
CA GLY A 16 4.89 -12.10 -4.85
C GLY A 16 5.26 -11.09 -3.76
N GLU A 17 5.32 -9.80 -4.10
CA GLU A 17 5.61 -8.72 -3.16
C GLU A 17 4.41 -8.40 -2.25
N ALA A 18 4.70 -7.81 -1.09
CA ALA A 18 3.69 -7.45 -0.09
C ALA A 18 3.04 -6.09 -0.38
N GLU A 19 2.54 -5.89 -1.60
CA GLU A 19 1.93 -4.63 -2.08
C GLU A 19 0.52 -4.81 -2.63
N ARG A 20 -0.37 -3.82 -2.47
CA ARG A 20 -1.68 -3.83 -3.13
C ARG A 20 -1.48 -3.62 -4.62
N ARG A 21 -2.13 -4.46 -5.43
CA ARG A 21 -2.14 -4.32 -6.88
C ARG A 21 -3.11 -3.20 -7.28
N PRO A 22 -2.67 -2.11 -7.94
CA PRO A 22 -3.57 -1.02 -8.32
C PRO A 22 -4.65 -1.43 -9.34
N ASN A 23 -4.34 -2.37 -10.21
CA ASN A 23 -5.14 -2.72 -11.39
C ASN A 23 -6.15 -3.86 -11.18
N LYS A 24 -6.20 -4.45 -9.98
CA LYS A 24 -7.09 -5.58 -9.69
C LYS A 24 -7.65 -5.46 -8.27
N PRO A 25 -8.90 -5.88 -8.05
CA PRO A 25 -9.42 -6.03 -6.71
C PRO A 25 -8.54 -6.96 -5.87
N THR A 26 -8.35 -6.60 -4.61
CA THR A 26 -7.50 -7.33 -3.66
C THR A 26 -8.34 -7.75 -2.46
N ILE A 27 -8.44 -9.06 -2.21
CA ILE A 27 -9.04 -9.57 -0.98
C ILE A 27 -7.99 -9.48 0.13
N VAL A 28 -8.32 -8.74 1.18
CA VAL A 28 -7.47 -8.58 2.37
C VAL A 28 -8.12 -9.31 3.53
N TRP A 29 -7.39 -10.29 4.08
CA TRP A 29 -7.76 -10.98 5.31
C TRP A 29 -7.10 -10.28 6.48
N THR A 30 -7.86 -9.86 7.48
CA THR A 30 -7.31 -9.31 8.71
C THR A 30 -7.69 -10.13 9.92
N THR A 31 -6.79 -10.17 10.90
CA THR A 31 -7.09 -10.65 12.26
C THR A 31 -6.84 -9.51 13.22
N HIS A 32 -7.83 -9.21 14.05
CA HIS A 32 -7.74 -8.24 15.12
C HIS A 32 -7.97 -8.97 16.45
N SER A 33 -6.94 -9.07 17.28
CA SER A 33 -7.00 -9.79 18.57
C SER A 33 -7.39 -11.28 18.42
N SER A 34 -8.14 -11.82 19.39
CA SER A 34 -8.60 -13.20 19.45
C SER A 34 -9.83 -13.51 18.58
N GLU A 35 -10.38 -12.52 17.88
CA GLU A 35 -11.49 -12.75 16.95
C GLU A 35 -10.99 -13.51 15.71
N GLY A 36 -11.91 -14.23 15.06
CA GLY A 36 -11.61 -14.94 13.82
C GLY A 36 -11.18 -13.97 12.70
N PRO A 37 -10.57 -14.48 11.61
CA PRO A 37 -10.20 -13.63 10.50
C PRO A 37 -11.45 -13.04 9.83
N ILE A 38 -11.36 -11.78 9.44
CA ILE A 38 -12.35 -11.10 8.59
C ILE A 38 -11.73 -10.87 7.21
N SER A 39 -12.57 -10.77 6.17
CA SER A 39 -12.11 -10.47 4.81
C SER A 39 -12.87 -9.30 4.23
N GLU A 40 -12.15 -8.40 3.57
CA GLU A 40 -12.71 -7.29 2.82
C GLU A 40 -12.16 -7.29 1.39
N GLU A 41 -13.01 -6.99 0.41
CA GLU A 41 -12.56 -6.76 -0.96
C GLU A 41 -12.21 -5.29 -1.12
N TRP A 42 -10.95 -5.02 -1.47
CA TRP A 42 -10.47 -3.69 -1.81
C TRP A 42 -10.58 -3.53 -3.33
N PRO A 43 -11.32 -2.53 -3.84
CA PRO A 43 -11.48 -2.31 -5.28
C PRO A 43 -10.14 -2.07 -6.00
N ALA A 44 -10.11 -2.23 -7.32
CA ALA A 44 -9.01 -1.69 -8.11
C ALA A 44 -9.01 -0.15 -8.00
N THR A 45 -7.82 0.46 -8.01
CA THR A 45 -7.65 1.91 -7.99
C THR A 45 -7.34 2.48 -9.38
N LEU A 46 -6.90 1.64 -10.32
CA LEU A 46 -6.64 1.99 -11.71
C LEU A 46 -7.42 1.04 -12.64
N ASP A 47 -8.04 1.59 -13.67
CA ASP A 47 -8.83 0.84 -14.65
C ASP A 47 -7.95 0.01 -15.61
N GLU A 48 -6.78 0.54 -15.97
CA GLU A 48 -5.75 -0.13 -16.76
C GLU A 48 -4.37 0.14 -16.15
N GLY A 49 -3.45 -0.83 -16.23
CA GLY A 49 -2.07 -0.61 -15.76
C GLY A 49 -1.43 -1.85 -15.21
N HIS A 50 -0.69 -2.57 -16.04
CA HIS A 50 0.48 -3.25 -15.50
C HIS A 50 1.58 -2.20 -15.36
N ALA A 51 2.42 -2.31 -14.33
CA ALA A 51 3.68 -1.58 -14.36
C ALA A 51 4.38 -1.89 -15.70
N PRO A 52 4.84 -0.88 -16.45
CA PRO A 52 5.61 -1.14 -17.65
C PRO A 52 6.84 -1.97 -17.28
N PRO A 53 7.30 -2.88 -18.15
CA PRO A 53 8.51 -3.64 -17.91
C PRO A 53 9.68 -2.71 -17.60
N ASP A 54 10.34 -2.93 -16.46
CA ASP A 54 11.57 -2.21 -16.13
C ASP A 54 12.76 -2.94 -16.73
N GLU A 55 13.19 -2.49 -17.91
CA GLU A 55 14.34 -3.09 -18.63
C GLU A 55 15.69 -2.66 -18.05
N VAL A 56 15.73 -1.56 -17.29
CA VAL A 56 16.98 -0.92 -16.85
C VAL A 56 17.25 -1.20 -15.36
N MET A 57 16.20 -1.34 -14.55
CA MET A 57 16.27 -1.55 -13.10
C MET A 57 17.04 -0.42 -12.40
N ASP A 58 16.73 0.84 -12.77
CA ASP A 58 17.37 2.01 -12.19
C ASP A 58 16.76 2.33 -10.80
N VAL A 59 17.44 1.86 -9.75
CA VAL A 59 17.04 2.07 -8.35
C VAL A 59 16.91 3.56 -7.98
N SER A 60 17.61 4.46 -8.68
CA SER A 60 17.49 5.90 -8.41
C SER A 60 16.10 6.48 -8.73
N ARG A 61 15.29 5.77 -9.55
CA ARG A 61 13.88 6.09 -9.80
C ARG A 61 13.05 6.10 -8.51
N LEU A 62 13.31 5.17 -7.58
CA LEU A 62 12.58 5.10 -6.32
C LEU A 62 12.70 6.42 -5.53
N VAL A 63 13.90 7.00 -5.52
CA VAL A 63 14.17 8.29 -4.88
C VAL A 63 13.47 9.42 -5.63
N ARG A 64 13.51 9.43 -6.97
CA ARG A 64 12.84 10.47 -7.76
C ARG A 64 11.33 10.47 -7.54
N VAL A 65 10.69 9.31 -7.51
CA VAL A 65 9.25 9.17 -7.20
C VAL A 65 8.96 9.65 -5.78
N TRP A 66 9.77 9.24 -4.80
CA TRP A 66 9.63 9.72 -3.42
C TRP A 66 9.70 11.26 -3.34
N ARG A 67 10.66 11.88 -4.02
CA ARG A 67 10.83 13.34 -4.03
C ARG A 67 9.79 14.08 -4.88
N GLY A 68 9.02 13.36 -5.70
CA GLY A 68 8.10 13.95 -6.68
C GLY A 68 8.81 14.56 -7.90
N GLU A 69 10.05 14.18 -8.15
CA GLU A 69 10.83 14.54 -9.35
C GLU A 69 10.41 13.70 -10.56
N GLU A 70 9.81 12.53 -10.32
CA GLU A 70 9.24 11.62 -11.32
C GLU A 70 7.80 11.28 -10.91
N GLN A 71 6.88 11.35 -11.86
CA GLN A 71 5.47 10.98 -11.66
C GLN A 71 5.24 9.61 -12.26
N ASP A 72 4.80 8.68 -11.42
CA ASP A 72 4.48 7.31 -11.82
C ASP A 72 3.18 6.91 -11.10
N GLU A 73 2.09 6.87 -11.87
CA GLU A 73 0.74 6.64 -11.35
C GLU A 73 0.60 5.25 -10.73
N TYR A 74 1.23 4.24 -11.33
CA TYR A 74 1.21 2.88 -10.80
C TYR A 74 1.97 2.81 -9.48
N ALA A 75 3.17 3.39 -9.42
CA ALA A 75 3.97 3.41 -8.21
C ALA A 75 3.24 4.15 -7.06
N GLU A 76 2.66 5.32 -7.33
CA GLU A 76 1.91 6.08 -6.34
C GLU A 76 0.68 5.31 -5.83
N ALA A 77 -0.09 4.68 -6.73
CA ALA A 77 -1.25 3.88 -6.37
C ALA A 77 -0.86 2.63 -5.56
N ALA A 78 0.25 1.97 -5.90
CA ALA A 78 0.75 0.81 -5.15
C ALA A 78 1.20 1.21 -3.74
N VAL A 79 1.95 2.32 -3.60
CA VAL A 79 2.42 2.83 -2.30
C VAL A 79 1.24 3.25 -1.43
N THR A 80 0.37 4.11 -1.92
CA THR A 80 -0.77 4.64 -1.14
C THR A 80 -1.79 3.54 -0.83
N GLY A 81 -2.08 2.66 -1.78
CA GLY A 81 -2.98 1.52 -1.59
C GLY A 81 -2.47 0.52 -0.55
N THR A 82 -1.17 0.22 -0.54
CA THR A 82 -0.54 -0.64 0.47
C THR A 82 -0.54 0.02 1.85
N MET A 83 -0.25 1.31 1.90
CA MET A 83 -0.29 2.11 3.13
C MET A 83 -1.70 2.14 3.72
N ALA A 84 -2.74 2.27 2.89
CA ALA A 84 -4.13 2.25 3.34
C ALA A 84 -4.49 0.91 4.04
N ILE A 85 -4.07 -0.23 3.47
CA ILE A 85 -4.25 -1.55 4.10
C ILE A 85 -3.56 -1.57 5.48
N ALA A 86 -2.32 -1.10 5.56
CA ALA A 86 -1.58 -1.04 6.81
C ALA A 86 -2.25 -0.14 7.85
N LEU A 87 -2.73 1.04 7.46
CA LEU A 87 -3.41 2.01 8.33
C LEU A 87 -4.72 1.43 8.89
N LYS A 88 -5.56 0.84 8.03
CA LYS A 88 -6.81 0.20 8.46
C LYS A 88 -6.52 -0.99 9.39
N THR A 89 -5.54 -1.82 9.04
CA THR A 89 -5.10 -2.96 9.88
C THR A 89 -4.58 -2.52 11.24
N ALA A 90 -3.90 -1.36 11.30
CA ALA A 90 -3.43 -0.75 12.54
C ALA A 90 -4.53 -0.04 13.35
N GLY A 91 -5.78 -0.02 12.85
CA GLY A 91 -6.91 0.66 13.50
C GLY A 91 -6.84 2.18 13.42
N LYS A 92 -6.15 2.74 12.42
CA LYS A 92 -6.06 4.20 12.19
C LYS A 92 -7.21 4.74 11.34
N ALA A 93 -7.97 3.86 10.69
CA ALA A 93 -9.17 4.16 9.91
C ALA A 93 -10.20 3.04 10.11
N GLY A 94 -11.49 3.38 10.09
CA GLY A 94 -12.59 2.43 10.26
C GLY A 94 -13.07 1.81 8.95
N THR A 95 -12.94 2.53 7.84
CA THR A 95 -13.39 2.10 6.51
C THR A 95 -12.27 2.14 5.46
N ILE A 96 -12.48 1.46 4.33
CA ILE A 96 -11.55 1.52 3.19
C ILE A 96 -11.36 2.98 2.70
N PRO A 97 -12.43 3.76 2.42
CA PRO A 97 -12.26 5.14 1.95
C PRO A 97 -11.53 6.04 2.96
N GLU A 98 -11.78 5.89 4.26
CA GLU A 98 -11.05 6.63 5.30
C GLU A 98 -9.56 6.29 5.29
N ALA A 99 -9.21 5.02 5.10
CA ALA A 99 -7.83 4.56 5.05
C ALA A 99 -7.10 5.06 3.79
N GLU A 100 -7.78 5.05 2.64
CA GLU A 100 -7.27 5.57 1.37
C GLU A 100 -7.05 7.08 1.44
N ALA A 101 -8.01 7.83 2.00
CA ALA A 101 -7.86 9.27 2.21
C ALA A 101 -6.67 9.58 3.14
N LEU A 102 -6.55 8.86 4.26
CA LEU A 102 -5.43 9.05 5.19
C LEU A 102 -4.07 8.71 4.54
N ALA A 103 -4.01 7.66 3.73
CA ALA A 103 -2.80 7.30 2.99
C ALA A 103 -2.43 8.37 1.96
N ALA A 104 -3.41 8.91 1.23
CA ALA A 104 -3.21 9.99 0.28
C ALA A 104 -2.70 11.27 0.97
N ASP A 105 -3.26 11.63 2.12
CA ASP A 105 -2.80 12.77 2.92
C ASP A 105 -1.36 12.57 3.41
N ILE A 106 -1.01 11.38 3.92
CA ILE A 106 0.36 11.06 4.34
C ILE A 106 1.33 11.15 3.15
N TRP A 107 0.95 10.61 2.00
CA TRP A 107 1.77 10.68 0.79
C TRP A 107 1.95 12.12 0.33
N ALA A 108 0.90 12.91 0.25
CA ALA A 108 0.96 14.32 -0.17
C ALA A 108 1.80 15.18 0.79
N SER A 109 1.73 14.90 2.09
CA SER A 109 2.44 15.62 3.16
C SER A 109 3.84 15.11 3.46
N ARG A 110 4.30 14.05 2.78
CA ARG A 110 5.62 13.44 3.01
C ARG A 110 6.77 14.44 2.86
N ASP A 111 7.83 14.22 3.64
CA ASP A 111 9.07 14.98 3.48
C ASP A 111 9.79 14.56 2.17
N LYS A 112 9.71 15.43 1.17
CA LYS A 112 10.36 15.26 -0.13
C LYS A 112 11.84 15.64 -0.11
N SER A 113 12.34 16.24 0.97
CA SER A 113 13.75 16.58 1.14
C SER A 113 14.55 15.46 1.82
N GLY A 114 13.90 14.71 2.71
CA GLY A 114 14.44 13.52 3.38
C GLY A 114 14.33 12.24 2.54
N TYR A 115 15.19 11.27 2.83
CA TYR A 115 15.03 9.90 2.36
C TYR A 115 14.01 9.15 3.24
N PRO A 116 13.28 8.15 2.73
CA PRO A 116 12.33 7.33 3.51
C PRO A 116 12.99 6.48 4.62
N VAL A 117 14.28 6.66 4.88
CA VAL A 117 14.99 6.10 6.02
C VAL A 117 15.94 7.19 6.52
N THR A 118 15.62 7.79 7.67
CA THR A 118 16.60 8.52 8.48
C THR A 118 16.52 7.92 9.87
N THR A 119 17.69 7.56 10.39
CA THR A 119 17.91 6.77 11.61
C THR A 119 17.35 7.42 12.86
#